data_AF-A0A9K3KZM4-F1
#
_entry.id   AF-A0A9K3KZM4-F1
#
_cell.length_a   1.000
_cell.length_b   1.000
_cell.length_c   1.000
_cell.angle_alpha   90.00
_cell.angle_beta   90.00
_cell.angle_gamma   90.00
#
_symmetry.space_group_name_H-M   'P 1'
#
loop_
_entity.id
_entity.type
_entity.pdbx_description
1 polymer ?
#
loop_
_entity_poly.entity_id
_entity_poly.type
_entity_poly.pdbx_seq_one_letter_code
_entity_poly.pdbx_strand_id
1 'polypeptide(L)'
;MNRPFPAGRSDLRIFKEDGLKAKLSSTGKMCIADGGHAGKEHVNQCSTPNTHDRRPARRFKSRALKRHEKFNGLIKSFHSVECRFHHPLERFKLVFEAICVICQYQIETDKPLYDVLVKDVLRDDD
;
A
#
# COMPACT_ATOMS: atom_id res chain seq x y z
N MET A 1 12.85 1.13 -0.72
CA MET A 1 11.68 1.23 0.18
C MET A 1 11.82 2.51 0.98
N ASN A 2 10.78 3.33 1.03
CA ASN A 2 10.78 4.54 1.87
C ASN A 2 10.46 4.15 3.31
N ARG A 3 11.41 4.51 4.16
CA ARG A 3 11.62 4.10 5.55
C ARG A 3 10.62 4.78 6.50
N PRO A 4 10.49 4.32 7.76
CA PRO A 4 9.56 4.89 8.73
C PRO A 4 9.89 6.36 9.02
N PHE A 5 8.88 7.21 8.88
CA PHE A 5 9.01 8.65 9.03
C PHE A 5 8.80 9.07 10.49
N PRO A 6 9.49 10.13 10.96
CA PRO A 6 9.17 10.73 12.25
C PRO A 6 7.70 11.14 12.32
N ALA A 7 7.09 11.02 13.50
CA ALA A 7 5.73 11.48 13.73
C ALA A 7 5.60 13.00 13.44
N GLY A 8 4.43 13.42 12.97
CA GLY A 8 4.13 14.83 12.68
C GLY A 8 4.11 15.20 11.19
N ARG A 9 4.46 14.27 10.29
CA ARG A 9 4.24 14.42 8.83
C ARG A 9 2.99 13.67 8.42
N SER A 10 2.14 14.30 7.60
CA SER A 10 0.98 13.62 7.02
C SER A 10 1.40 12.64 5.93
N ASP A 11 0.67 11.54 5.77
CA ASP A 11 0.94 10.54 4.73
C ASP A 11 0.94 11.14 3.32
N LEU A 12 0.11 12.16 3.08
CA LEU A 12 0.10 12.93 1.84
C LEU A 12 1.40 13.69 1.60
N ARG A 13 1.99 14.31 2.64
CA ARG A 13 3.28 14.98 2.53
C ARG A 13 4.38 13.96 2.23
N ILE A 14 4.37 12.84 2.95
CA ILE A 14 5.33 11.75 2.75
C ILE A 14 5.26 11.22 1.31
N PHE A 15 4.06 10.98 0.80
CA PHE A 15 3.87 10.51 -0.58
C PHE A 15 4.48 11.46 -1.62
N LYS A 16 4.31 12.77 -1.41
CA LYS A 16 4.78 13.81 -2.33
C LYS A 16 6.28 14.07 -2.23
N GLU A 17 6.78 14.26 -1.01
CA GLU A 17 8.13 14.78 -0.74
C GLU A 17 9.17 13.65 -0.70
N ASP A 18 8.81 12.47 -0.20
CA ASP A 18 9.80 11.46 0.10
C ASP A 18 10.07 10.51 -1.09
N GLY A 19 9.51 10.78 -2.28
CA GLY A 19 9.98 10.20 -3.55
C GLY A 19 9.14 9.05 -4.13
N LEU A 20 8.08 8.59 -3.44
CA LEU A 20 7.17 7.59 -4.00
C LEU A 20 6.43 8.13 -5.24
N LYS A 21 5.92 9.38 -5.17
CA LYS A 21 5.32 10.07 -6.33
C LYS A 21 6.29 10.14 -7.51
N ALA A 22 7.55 10.54 -7.27
CA ALA A 22 8.57 10.64 -8.31
C ALA A 22 8.86 9.28 -8.96
N LYS A 23 8.96 8.22 -8.17
CA LYS A 23 9.18 6.85 -8.66
C LYS A 23 8.00 6.32 -9.49
N LEU A 24 6.77 6.61 -9.09
CA LEU A 24 5.58 6.24 -9.86
C LEU A 24 5.57 6.94 -11.22
N SER A 25 5.84 8.25 -11.23
CA SER A 25 5.97 9.03 -12.46
C SER A 25 7.08 8.52 -13.37
N SER A 26 8.28 8.21 -12.83
CA SER A 26 9.39 7.72 -13.65
C SER A 26 9.15 6.34 -14.25
N THR A 27 8.33 5.52 -13.59
CA THR A 27 7.98 4.18 -14.09
C THR A 27 6.73 4.21 -14.99
N GLY A 28 6.03 5.34 -15.08
CA GLY A 28 4.73 5.45 -15.76
C GLY A 28 3.65 4.56 -15.11
N LYS A 29 3.82 4.19 -13.83
CA LYS A 29 2.89 3.32 -13.10
C LYS A 29 2.03 4.14 -12.15
N MET A 30 0.81 3.66 -11.93
CA MET A 30 -0.10 4.20 -10.93
C MET A 30 -0.23 3.26 -9.75
N CYS A 31 -0.43 3.81 -8.55
CA CYS A 31 -0.82 3.04 -7.37
C CYS A 31 -2.33 3.12 -7.13
N ILE A 32 -2.88 2.13 -6.41
CA ILE A 32 -4.24 2.20 -5.88
C ILE A 32 -4.13 2.74 -4.47
N ALA A 33 -4.78 3.87 -4.21
CA ALA A 33 -4.71 4.57 -2.93
C ALA A 33 -6.09 4.66 -2.28
N ASP A 34 -6.12 4.90 -0.98
CA ASP A 34 -7.36 5.13 -0.24
C ASP A 34 -7.99 6.50 -0.61
N GLY A 35 -9.28 6.69 -0.26
CA GLY A 35 -10.04 7.91 -0.52
C GLY A 35 -9.43 9.18 0.07
N GLY A 36 -8.64 9.08 1.15
CA GLY A 36 -7.88 10.20 1.71
C GLY A 36 -6.80 10.76 0.76
N HIS A 37 -6.44 10.01 -0.28
CA HIS A 37 -5.59 10.46 -1.37
C HIS A 37 -6.39 10.92 -2.59
N ALA A 38 -7.65 11.31 -2.47
CA ALA A 38 -8.38 11.96 -3.56
C ALA A 38 -7.91 13.42 -3.67
N GLY A 39 -7.13 13.76 -4.70
CA GLY A 39 -6.65 15.13 -4.91
C GLY A 39 -6.14 15.37 -6.31
N LYS A 40 -6.39 16.58 -6.85
CA LYS A 40 -6.03 16.98 -8.22
C LYS A 40 -4.53 16.86 -8.54
N GLU A 41 -3.69 16.98 -7.51
CA GLU A 41 -2.23 17.05 -7.66
C GLU A 41 -1.54 15.69 -7.93
N HIS A 42 -2.25 14.59 -7.74
CA HIS A 42 -1.70 13.23 -7.87
C HIS A 42 -2.66 12.25 -8.57
N VAL A 43 -3.62 12.78 -9.35
CA VAL A 43 -4.53 11.98 -10.20
C VAL A 43 -3.78 11.08 -11.18
N ASN A 44 -2.61 11.53 -11.65
CA ASN A 44 -1.79 10.79 -12.61
C ASN A 44 -0.92 9.70 -11.95
N GLN A 45 -0.86 9.64 -10.62
CA GLN A 45 -0.05 8.68 -9.88
C GLN A 45 -0.89 7.78 -8.96
N CYS A 46 -2.06 8.22 -8.52
CA CYS A 46 -2.94 7.49 -7.61
C CYS A 46 -4.33 7.30 -8.23
N SER A 47 -4.82 6.06 -8.23
CA SER A 47 -6.21 5.72 -8.47
C SER A 47 -6.92 5.47 -7.15
N THR A 48 -7.89 6.30 -6.80
CA THR A 48 -8.71 6.15 -5.59
C THR A 48 -10.08 5.53 -5.92
N PRO A 49 -10.79 4.96 -4.93
CA PRO A 49 -12.19 4.59 -5.08
C PRO A 49 -13.02 5.79 -5.53
N ASN A 50 -13.74 5.65 -6.64
CA ASN A 50 -14.60 6.69 -7.19
C ASN A 50 -16.03 6.14 -7.35
N THR A 51 -17.05 6.94 -7.03
CA THR A 51 -18.46 6.64 -7.28
C THR A 51 -18.78 6.44 -8.76
N HIS A 52 -18.00 7.06 -9.65
CA HIS A 52 -18.12 6.92 -11.10
C HIS A 52 -17.41 5.67 -11.66
N ASP A 53 -16.74 4.87 -10.82
CA ASP A 53 -16.11 3.63 -11.28
C ASP A 53 -17.18 2.61 -11.72
N ARG A 54 -16.95 1.98 -12.89
CA ARG A 54 -17.72 0.80 -13.29
C ARG A 54 -17.58 -0.31 -12.24
N ARG A 55 -18.61 -1.16 -12.14
CA ARG A 55 -18.65 -2.27 -11.17
C ARG A 55 -17.36 -3.13 -11.15
N PRO A 56 -16.74 -3.48 -12.29
CA PRO A 56 -15.49 -4.22 -12.30
C PRO A 56 -14.31 -3.48 -11.69
N ALA A 57 -14.08 -2.24 -12.12
CA ALA A 57 -13.01 -1.38 -11.61
C ALA A 57 -13.15 -1.14 -10.10
N ARG A 58 -14.39 -0.91 -9.63
CA ARG A 58 -14.69 -0.74 -8.21
C ARG A 58 -14.37 -2.00 -7.40
N ARG A 59 -14.73 -3.19 -7.90
CA ARG A 59 -14.41 -4.48 -7.26
C ARG A 59 -12.90 -4.72 -7.20
N PHE A 60 -12.20 -4.43 -8.30
CA PHE A 60 -10.75 -4.56 -8.37
C PHE A 60 -10.04 -3.67 -7.34
N LYS A 61 -10.36 -2.37 -7.33
CA LYS A 61 -9.80 -1.42 -6.33
C LYS A 61 -10.11 -1.87 -4.90
N SER A 62 -11.34 -2.29 -4.62
CA SER A 62 -11.75 -2.77 -3.29
C SER A 62 -10.96 -4.02 -2.85
N ARG A 63 -10.76 -4.99 -3.74
CA ARG A 63 -9.95 -6.18 -3.45
C ARG A 63 -8.47 -5.83 -3.24
N ALA A 64 -7.92 -4.94 -4.05
CA ALA A 64 -6.55 -4.48 -3.89
C ALA A 64 -6.32 -3.81 -2.52
N LEU A 65 -7.22 -2.89 -2.12
CA LEU A 65 -7.15 -2.21 -0.83
C LEU A 65 -7.25 -3.18 0.34
N LYS A 66 -8.27 -4.04 0.34
CA LYS A 66 -8.45 -5.04 1.41
C LYS A 66 -7.28 -6.04 1.47
N ARG A 67 -6.62 -6.36 0.34
CA ARG A 67 -5.45 -7.24 0.31
C ARG A 67 -4.27 -6.56 1.00
N HIS A 68 -4.10 -5.27 0.72
CA HIS A 68 -3.08 -4.47 1.37
C HIS A 68 -3.35 -4.28 2.87
N GLU A 69 -4.61 -4.06 3.29
CA GLU A 69 -5.01 -4.03 4.70
C GLU A 69 -4.68 -5.34 5.42
N LYS A 70 -4.93 -6.49 4.78
CA LYS A 70 -4.58 -7.79 5.35
C LYS A 70 -3.07 -7.94 5.55
N PHE A 71 -2.26 -7.51 4.58
CA PHE A 71 -0.81 -7.47 4.71
C PHE A 71 -0.34 -6.54 5.85
N ASN A 72 -0.92 -5.35 5.95
CA ASN A 72 -0.64 -4.42 7.04
C ASN A 72 -1.00 -5.03 8.41
N GLY A 73 -2.07 -5.82 8.47
CA GLY A 73 -2.42 -6.62 9.65
C GLY A 73 -1.36 -7.65 10.03
N LEU A 74 -0.74 -8.33 9.05
CA LEU A 74 0.38 -9.24 9.32
C LEU A 74 1.58 -8.50 9.90
N ILE A 75 1.98 -7.37 9.32
CA ILE A 75 3.07 -6.54 9.84
C ILE A 75 2.78 -6.07 11.27
N LYS A 76 1.55 -5.65 11.57
CA LYS A 76 1.14 -5.19 12.90
C LYS A 76 1.11 -6.29 13.96
N SER A 77 1.16 -7.57 13.59
CA SER A 77 1.24 -8.69 14.55
C SER A 77 2.60 -8.79 15.25
N PHE A 78 3.61 -8.07 14.76
CA PHE A 78 4.94 -8.04 15.36
C PHE A 78 5.00 -6.95 16.43
N HIS A 79 5.36 -7.34 17.65
CA HIS A 79 5.41 -6.44 18.81
C HIS A 79 6.30 -5.20 18.57
N SER A 80 7.37 -5.35 17.78
CA SER A 80 8.28 -4.25 17.41
C SER A 80 7.63 -3.12 16.62
N VAL A 81 6.48 -3.38 15.98
CA VAL A 81 5.69 -2.39 15.22
C VAL A 81 4.40 -2.02 15.96
N GLU A 82 3.85 -2.95 16.74
CA GLU A 82 2.65 -2.71 17.56
C GLU A 82 2.91 -1.71 18.70
N CYS A 83 4.07 -1.82 19.35
CA CYS A 83 4.43 -1.00 20.49
C CYS A 83 5.45 0.09 20.12
N ARG A 84 5.64 1.05 21.05
CA ARG A 84 6.64 2.10 20.89
C ARG A 84 8.04 1.46 20.80
N PHE A 85 8.71 1.71 19.69
CA PHE A 85 10.07 1.22 19.48
C PHE A 85 11.08 2.10 20.23
N HIS A 86 11.86 1.50 21.14
CA HIS A 86 12.78 2.23 22.03
C HIS A 86 14.21 2.40 21.49
N HIS A 87 14.54 1.79 20.34
CA HIS A 87 15.87 1.88 19.73
C HIS A 87 15.95 2.96 18.65
N PRO A 88 17.17 3.35 18.21
CA PRO A 88 17.36 4.34 17.15
C PRO A 88 16.62 4.00 15.85
N LEU A 89 16.26 5.02 15.09
CA LEU A 89 15.48 4.92 13.86
C LEU A 89 16.13 3.99 12.82
N GLU A 90 17.46 3.97 12.76
CA GLU A 90 18.27 3.11 11.90
C GLU A 90 18.00 1.63 12.17
N ARG A 91 17.85 1.26 13.45
CA ARG A 91 17.48 -0.11 13.83
C ARG A 91 16.03 -0.41 13.48
N PHE A 92 15.13 0.56 13.66
CA PHE A 92 13.72 0.37 13.28
C PHE A 92 13.57 0.10 11.78
N LYS A 93 14.34 0.80 10.95
CA LYS A 93 14.41 0.58 9.50
C LYS A 93 14.77 -0.86 9.15
N LEU A 94 15.82 -1.41 9.79
CA LEU A 94 16.26 -2.79 9.59
C LEU A 94 15.22 -3.81 10.07
N VAL A 95 14.64 -3.57 11.26
CA VAL A 95 13.61 -4.45 11.83
C VAL A 95 12.35 -4.47 10.96
N PHE A 96 11.91 -3.30 10.49
CA PHE A 96 10.74 -3.20 9.62
C PHE A 96 10.95 -3.94 8.29
N GLU A 97 12.13 -3.82 7.69
CA GLU A 97 12.50 -4.55 6.47
C GLU A 97 12.52 -6.06 6.71
N ALA A 98 13.11 -6.52 7.82
CA ALA A 98 13.11 -7.93 8.20
C ALA A 98 11.68 -8.48 8.40
N ILE A 99 10.80 -7.72 9.06
CA ILE A 99 9.39 -8.08 9.23
C ILE A 99 8.70 -8.19 7.87
N CYS A 100 8.94 -7.26 6.95
CA CYS A 100 8.36 -7.31 5.60
C CYS A 100 8.78 -8.59 4.86
N VAL A 101 10.05 -8.98 4.95
CA VAL A 101 10.55 -10.22 4.34
C VAL A 101 9.92 -11.46 4.99
N ILE A 102 9.81 -11.51 6.32
CA ILE A 102 9.12 -12.60 7.02
C ILE A 102 7.66 -12.70 6.57
N CYS A 103 6.94 -11.57 6.50
CA CYS A 103 5.56 -11.53 6.02
C CYS A 103 5.44 -12.00 4.56
N GLN A 104 6.43 -11.70 3.71
CA GLN A 104 6.45 -12.21 2.32
C GLN A 104 6.51 -13.74 2.31
N TYR A 105 7.44 -14.35 3.06
CA TYR A 105 7.50 -15.80 3.18
C TYR A 105 6.21 -16.40 3.75
N GLN A 106 5.65 -15.81 4.82
CA GLN A 106 4.39 -16.27 5.39
C GLN A 106 3.24 -16.23 4.39
N ILE A 107 3.22 -15.28 3.46
CA ILE A 107 2.20 -15.21 2.41
C ILE A 107 2.39 -16.33 1.39
N GLU A 108 3.62 -16.74 1.12
CA GLU A 108 3.92 -17.81 0.15
C GLU A 108 3.64 -19.20 0.74
N THR A 109 3.79 -19.39 2.07
CA THR A 109 3.68 -20.70 2.72
C THR A 109 2.40 -20.88 3.53
N ASP A 110 2.15 -20.04 4.52
CA ASP A 110 1.22 -20.34 5.63
C ASP A 110 -0.10 -19.58 5.55
N LYS A 111 -0.06 -18.34 5.05
CA LYS A 111 -1.15 -17.36 5.11
C LYS A 111 -1.30 -16.63 3.77
N PRO A 112 -1.63 -17.35 2.68
CA PRO A 112 -1.77 -16.74 1.37
C PRO A 112 -2.81 -15.63 1.37
N LEU A 113 -2.45 -14.51 0.75
CA LEU A 113 -3.38 -13.44 0.47
C LEU A 113 -4.21 -13.81 -0.76
N TYR A 114 -5.51 -13.50 -0.73
CA TYR A 114 -6.38 -13.74 -1.88
C TYR A 114 -5.99 -12.89 -3.08
N ASP A 115 -6.33 -13.36 -4.28
CA ASP A 115 -5.94 -12.74 -5.52
C ASP A 115 -6.76 -11.51 -5.92
N VAL A 116 -6.06 -10.56 -6.55
CA VAL A 116 -6.65 -9.38 -7.15
C VAL A 116 -6.70 -9.60 -8.65
N LEU A 117 -7.79 -10.22 -9.11
CA LEU A 117 -7.94 -10.61 -10.51
C LEU A 117 -8.23 -9.39 -11.41
N VAL A 118 -7.36 -9.16 -12.39
CA VAL A 118 -7.53 -8.13 -13.44
C VAL A 118 -8.51 -8.59 -14.53
N LYS A 119 -8.65 -9.90 -14.73
CA LYS A 119 -9.55 -10.48 -15.74
C LYS A 119 -11.01 -10.07 -15.53
N ASP A 120 -11.41 -9.86 -14.27
CA ASP A 120 -12.75 -9.38 -13.92
C ASP A 120 -12.99 -7.94 -14.42
N VAL A 121 -11.93 -7.14 -14.63
CA VAL A 121 -11.99 -5.75 -15.12
C VAL A 121 -12.02 -5.67 -16.65
N LEU A 122 -11.41 -6.63 -17.33
CA LEU A 122 -11.26 -6.65 -18.78
C LEU A 122 -12.43 -7.35 -19.50
N ARG A 123 -13.18 -8.20 -18.80
CA ARG A 123 -14.40 -8.86 -19.30
C ARG A 123 -15.62 -7.99 -19.01
N ASP A 124 -15.67 -6.81 -19.63
CA ASP A 124 -16.94 -6.16 -19.95
C ASP A 124 -17.25 -6.55 -21.41
N ASP A 125 -17.53 -7.84 -21.65
CA ASP A 125 -18.26 -8.27 -22.83
C ASP A 125 -19.61 -8.82 -22.31
N ASP A 126 -20.68 -8.21 -22.81
CA ASP A 126 -22.13 -8.36 -22.57
C ASP A 126 -22.78 -7.51 -21.45
#